data_AF-A0A8S3CJP9-F1
#
_entry.id   AF-A0A8S3CJP9-F1
#
_cell.length_a   1.000
_cell.length_b   1.000
_cell.length_c   1.000
_cell.angle_alpha   90.00
_cell.angle_beta   90.00
_cell.angle_gamma   90.00
#
_symmetry.space_group_name_H-M   'P 1'
#
loop_
_entity.id
_entity.type
_entity.pdbx_description
1 polymer ?
#
loop_
_entity_poly.entity_id
_entity_poly.type
_entity_poly.pdbx_seq_one_letter_code
_entity_poly.pdbx_strand_id
1 'polypeptide(L)'
;DIEDQVIVEEHILRNAIGRAINILFGEIGSQSIHVELVSFRYGTGTIRTKAKMLNQVRCALTFYGLHDKRECAFRIDTKSEENDNDDDEDDRTLSMSMN
;
A
#
# COMPACT_ATOMS: atom_id res chain seq x y z
N ASP A 1 -2.16 -14.78 28.84
CA ASP A 1 -1.46 -13.73 28.08
C ASP A 1 -2.02 -13.68 26.67
N ILE A 2 -3.08 -12.88 26.49
CA ILE A 2 -3.64 -12.60 25.17
C ILE A 2 -2.90 -11.35 24.73
N GLU A 3 -1.92 -11.50 23.86
CA GLU A 3 -1.28 -10.36 23.18
C GLU A 3 -2.41 -9.52 22.57
N ASP A 4 -2.45 -8.24 22.93
CA ASP A 4 -3.28 -7.23 22.28
C ASP A 4 -2.91 -7.18 20.80
N GLN A 5 -3.49 -8.07 19.99
CA GLN A 5 -3.45 -7.97 18.54
C GLN A 5 -4.15 -6.67 18.19
N VAL A 6 -3.36 -5.65 17.85
CA VAL A 6 -3.88 -4.42 17.26
C VAL A 6 -4.62 -4.83 15.99
N ILE A 7 -5.95 -4.81 16.04
CA ILE A 7 -6.78 -5.02 14.87
C ILE A 7 -6.54 -3.80 13.97
N VAL A 8 -5.64 -3.93 13.01
CA VAL A 8 -5.49 -2.94 11.95
C VAL A 8 -6.78 -2.94 11.17
N GLU A 9 -7.53 -1.85 11.22
CA GLU A 9 -8.73 -1.66 10.41
C GLU A 9 -8.36 -1.21 8.98
N GLU A 10 -9.29 -1.39 8.04
CA GLU A 10 -9.07 -1.02 6.64
C GLU A 10 -8.70 0.47 6.48
N HIS A 11 -9.39 1.35 7.22
CA HIS A 11 -9.16 2.78 7.15
C HIS A 11 -7.76 3.19 7.68
N ILE A 12 -7.26 2.48 8.70
CA ILE A 12 -5.91 2.63 9.25
C ILE A 12 -4.88 2.27 8.17
N LEU A 13 -5.08 1.14 7.49
CA LEU A 13 -4.22 0.70 6.40
C LEU A 13 -4.22 1.70 5.23
N ARG A 14 -5.40 2.15 4.78
CA ARG A 14 -5.53 3.19 3.73
C ARG A 14 -4.78 4.47 4.10
N ASN A 15 -4.94 4.94 5.33
CA ASN A 15 -4.27 6.14 5.81
C ASN A 15 -2.75 5.98 5.87
N ALA A 16 -2.26 4.83 6.33
CA ALA A 16 -0.84 4.54 6.40
C ALA A 16 -0.19 4.49 5.00
N ILE A 17 -0.86 3.89 4.01
CA ILE A 17 -0.41 3.88 2.60
C ILE A 17 -0.31 5.32 2.07
N GLY A 18 -1.39 6.11 2.23
CA GLY A 18 -1.42 7.50 1.75
C GLY A 18 -0.33 8.35 2.40
N ARG A 19 -0.07 8.17 3.70
CA ARG A 19 1.01 8.83 4.41
C ARG A 19 2.39 8.41 3.92
N ALA A 20 2.63 7.12 3.71
CA ALA A 20 3.90 6.61 3.18
C ALA A 20 4.25 7.27 1.83
N ILE A 21 3.26 7.35 0.93
CA ILE A 21 3.39 7.99 -0.38
C ILE A 21 3.67 9.49 -0.23
N ASN A 22 2.89 10.19 0.62
CA ASN A 22 3.06 11.62 0.85
C ASN A 22 4.42 11.97 1.50
N ILE A 23 4.92 11.14 2.41
CA ILE A 23 6.23 11.35 3.05
C ILE A 23 7.35 11.26 2.01
N LEU A 24 7.31 10.27 1.11
CA LEU A 24 8.38 10.07 0.13
C LEU A 24 8.33 11.06 -1.03
N PHE A 25 7.14 11.42 -1.51
CA PHE A 25 6.97 12.23 -2.74
C PHE A 25 6.45 13.65 -2.50
N GLY A 26 6.10 14.00 -1.26
CA GLY A 26 5.42 15.25 -0.93
C GLY A 26 3.99 15.33 -1.45
N GLU A 27 3.31 16.42 -1.10
CA GLU A 27 1.88 16.59 -1.38
C GLU A 27 1.61 16.59 -2.90
N ILE A 28 2.39 17.36 -3.66
CA ILE A 28 2.24 17.49 -5.13
C ILE A 28 2.55 16.16 -5.83
N GLY A 29 3.62 15.47 -5.41
CA GLY A 29 4.01 14.18 -6.01
C GLY A 29 2.98 13.09 -5.72
N SER A 30 2.42 13.07 -4.50
CA SER A 30 1.45 12.07 -4.08
C SER A 30 0.13 12.13 -4.85
N GLN A 31 -0.34 13.33 -5.24
CA GLN A 31 -1.56 13.51 -6.04
C GLN A 31 -1.48 12.84 -7.42
N SER A 32 -0.26 12.64 -7.94
CA SER A 32 -0.04 11.99 -9.23
C SER A 32 0.07 10.46 -9.12
N ILE A 33 0.10 9.91 -7.90
CA ILE A 33 0.26 8.48 -7.66
C ILE A 33 -1.11 7.87 -7.35
N HIS A 34 -1.64 7.10 -8.30
CA HIS A 34 -2.94 6.44 -8.15
C HIS A 34 -2.78 5.09 -7.44
N VAL A 35 -3.39 4.95 -6.26
CA VAL A 35 -3.42 3.69 -5.49
C VAL A 35 -4.82 3.46 -4.95
N GLU A 36 -5.35 2.28 -5.22
CA GLU A 36 -6.63 1.82 -4.68
C GLU A 36 -6.43 0.58 -3.83
N LEU A 37 -6.96 0.54 -2.61
CA LEU A 37 -7.02 -0.70 -1.83
C LEU A 37 -8.25 -1.51 -2.29
N VAL A 38 -7.99 -2.63 -2.95
CA VAL A 38 -9.02 -3.49 -3.60
C VAL A 38 -9.40 -4.71 -2.76
N SER A 39 -8.57 -5.08 -1.78
CA SER A 39 -8.85 -6.16 -0.83
C SER A 39 -8.22 -5.84 0.52
N PHE A 40 -8.89 -6.25 1.60
CA PHE A 40 -8.41 -6.08 2.96
C PHE A 40 -8.82 -7.27 3.83
N ARG A 41 -7.88 -7.75 4.66
CA ARG A 41 -8.12 -8.77 5.68
C ARG A 41 -7.06 -8.65 6.79
N TYR A 42 -7.47 -8.21 7.98
CA TYR A 42 -6.66 -8.23 9.22
C TYR A 42 -5.22 -7.71 9.01
N GLY A 43 -5.06 -6.43 8.67
CA GLY A 43 -3.74 -5.83 8.41
C GLY A 43 -3.07 -6.22 7.10
N THR A 44 -3.63 -7.19 6.37
CA THR A 44 -3.22 -7.53 4.99
C THR A 44 -4.12 -6.80 4.01
N GLY A 45 -3.56 -6.33 2.90
CA GLY A 45 -4.32 -5.74 1.82
C GLY A 45 -3.68 -5.96 0.46
N THR A 46 -4.51 -5.87 -0.57
CA THR A 46 -4.05 -5.81 -1.96
C THR A 46 -4.38 -4.44 -2.50
N ILE A 47 -3.38 -3.76 -3.03
CA ILE A 47 -3.55 -2.49 -3.73
C ILE A 47 -3.46 -2.68 -5.24
N ARG A 48 -4.14 -1.81 -5.97
CA ARG A 48 -4.03 -1.64 -7.42
C ARG A 48 -3.42 -0.28 -7.72
N THR A 49 -2.51 -0.23 -8.67
CA THR A 49 -1.85 1.00 -9.14
C THR A 49 -1.46 0.87 -10.60
N LYS A 50 -1.16 1.97 -11.28
CA LYS A 50 -0.63 1.93 -12.65
C LYS A 50 0.76 1.29 -12.67
N ALA A 51 1.08 0.51 -13.69
CA ALA A 51 2.35 -0.22 -13.84
C ALA A 51 3.55 0.72 -13.74
N LYS A 52 3.45 1.89 -14.39
CA LYS A 52 4.47 2.95 -14.34
C LYS A 52 4.72 3.52 -12.93
N MET A 53 3.75 3.39 -12.03
CA MET A 53 3.80 3.87 -10.65
C MET A 53 4.15 2.77 -9.64
N LEU A 54 4.14 1.49 -10.06
CA LEU A 54 4.35 0.34 -9.16
C LEU A 54 5.65 0.45 -8.36
N ASN A 55 6.74 0.90 -9.01
CA ASN A 55 8.02 1.08 -8.33
C ASN A 55 7.97 2.24 -7.31
N GLN A 56 7.25 3.32 -7.62
CA GLN A 56 7.09 4.44 -6.69
C GLN A 56 6.32 4.01 -5.44
N VAL A 57 5.24 3.25 -5.63
CA VAL A 57 4.42 2.72 -4.54
C VAL A 57 5.23 1.72 -3.70
N ARG A 58 5.99 0.81 -4.33
CA ARG A 58 6.89 -0.11 -3.63
C ARG A 58 7.93 0.63 -2.79
N CYS A 59 8.58 1.66 -3.34
CA CYS A 59 9.54 2.46 -2.60
C CYS A 59 8.90 3.14 -1.39
N ALA A 60 7.74 3.80 -1.55
CA ALA A 60 7.05 4.46 -0.45
C ALA A 60 6.75 3.50 0.70
N LEU A 61 6.15 2.34 0.39
CA LEU A 61 5.78 1.34 1.39
C LEU A 61 7.01 0.69 2.04
N THR A 62 8.11 0.52 1.31
CA THR A 62 9.35 -0.08 1.86
C THR A 62 10.06 0.86 2.83
N PHE A 63 10.09 2.16 2.55
CA PHE A 63 10.84 3.12 3.36
C PHE A 63 10.04 3.75 4.49
N TYR A 64 8.71 3.81 4.39
CA TYR A 64 7.88 4.53 5.35
C TYR A 64 6.62 3.74 5.71
N GLY A 65 6.49 3.42 7.00
CA GLY A 65 5.21 3.09 7.61
C GLY A 65 5.03 3.94 8.87
N LEU A 66 4.02 4.80 8.85
CA LEU A 66 3.68 5.64 9.99
C LEU A 66 2.16 5.75 10.12
N HIS A 67 1.63 5.30 11.26
CA HIS A 67 0.24 5.48 11.64
C HIS A 67 0.16 6.09 13.04
N ASP A 68 -0.55 7.21 13.21
CA ASP A 68 -0.71 7.91 14.50
C ASP A 68 0.59 8.12 15.30
N LYS A 69 1.65 8.57 14.61
CA LYS A 69 2.99 8.79 15.19
C LYS A 69 3.67 7.52 15.72
N ARG A 70 3.12 6.35 15.43
CA ARG A 70 3.76 5.04 15.64
C ARG A 70 4.32 4.56 14.31
N GLU A 71 5.56 4.09 14.36
CA GLU A 71 6.18 3.41 13.23
C GLU A 71 5.44 2.09 13.00
N CYS A 72 5.13 1.82 11.74
CA CYS A 72 4.67 0.52 11.28
C CYS A 72 5.56 0.05 10.14
N ALA A 73 5.56 -1.25 9.86
CA ALA A 73 6.31 -1.81 8.75
C ALA A 73 5.36 -2.42 7.73
N PHE A 74 5.47 -1.98 6.48
CA PHE A 74 4.84 -2.69 5.38
C PHE A 74 5.75 -3.80 4.91
N ARG A 75 5.21 -5.01 4.85
CA ARG A 75 5.82 -6.14 4.17
C ARG A 75 5.10 -6.37 2.85
N ILE A 76 5.85 -6.25 1.76
CA ILE A 76 5.34 -6.46 0.40
C ILE A 76 5.48 -7.94 0.04
N ASP A 77 4.38 -8.60 -0.27
CA ASP A 77 4.38 -9.97 -0.75
C ASP A 77 4.55 -9.96 -2.28
N THR A 78 5.59 -10.62 -2.78
CA THR A 78 6.10 -10.47 -4.15
C THR A 78 5.21 -11.03 -5.27
N LYS A 79 3.96 -11.40 -4.99
CA LYS A 79 3.00 -11.79 -6.03
C LYS A 79 2.37 -10.54 -6.65
N SER A 80 3.05 -9.94 -7.63
CA SER A 80 2.36 -9.14 -8.63
C SER A 80 1.72 -10.11 -9.62
N GLU A 81 0.40 -10.19 -9.64
CA GLU A 81 -0.30 -10.93 -10.69
C GLU A 81 -0.29 -10.05 -11.95
N GLU A 82 0.30 -10.57 -13.02
CA GLU A 82 0.22 -9.95 -14.34
C GLU A 82 -1.17 -10.24 -14.89
N ASN A 83 -2.03 -9.22 -14.96
CA ASN A 83 -3.25 -9.32 -15.76
C ASN A 83 -2.85 -9.26 -17.24
N ASP A 84 -2.97 -10.39 -17.95
CA ASP A 84 -2.73 -10.54 -19.39
C ASP A 84 -3.94 -10.12 -20.25
N ASN A 85 -4.81 -9.23 -19.76
CA ASN A 85 -5.97 -8.76 -20.51
C ASN A 85 -5.69 -7.38 -21.11
N ASP A 86 -5.47 -7.39 -22.42
CA ASP A 86 -4.90 -6.35 -23.28
C ASP A 86 -5.80 -5.12 -23.62
N ASP A 87 -6.89 -4.85 -22.90
CA ASP A 87 -7.86 -3.83 -23.37
C ASP A 87 -8.12 -2.63 -22.45
N ASP A 88 -7.47 -2.50 -21.28
CA ASP A 88 -7.52 -1.25 -20.48
C ASP A 88 -6.23 -1.03 -19.65
N GLU A 89 -5.28 -0.28 -20.22
CA GLU A 89 -4.19 0.48 -19.56
C GLU A 89 -3.62 -0.03 -18.20
N ASP A 90 -2.66 -0.96 -18.28
CA ASP A 90 -1.48 -1.05 -17.40
C ASP A 90 -1.69 -1.09 -15.86
N ASP A 91 -2.83 -1.52 -15.31
CA ASP A 91 -2.94 -1.64 -13.85
C ASP A 91 -2.25 -2.91 -13.32
N ARG A 92 -1.52 -2.77 -12.20
CA ARG A 92 -0.83 -3.85 -11.48
C ARG A 92 -1.30 -3.93 -10.04
N THR A 93 -1.36 -5.15 -9.50
CA THR A 93 -1.69 -5.40 -8.11
C THR A 93 -0.45 -5.69 -7.27
N LEU A 94 -0.50 -5.32 -6.00
CA LEU A 94 0.53 -5.61 -5.01
C LEU A 94 -0.14 -6.02 -3.70
N SER A 95 0.22 -7.19 -3.19
CA SER A 95 -0.20 -7.63 -1.87
C SER A 95 0.80 -7.21 -0.80
N MET A 96 0.30 -6.82 0.36
CA MET A 96 1.12 -6.39 1.47
C MET A 96 0.45 -6.65 2.82
N SER A 97 1.24 -6.66 3.87
CA SER A 97 0.79 -6.66 5.27
C SER A 97 1.42 -5.49 6.03
N MET A 98 0.71 -4.98 7.03
CA MET A 98 1.17 -3.93 7.93
C MET A 98 1.24 -4.48 9.35
N ASN A 99 2.42 -4.39 9.96
CA ASN A 99 2.70 -4.78 11.34
C ASN A 99 3.10 -3.57 12.19
#